data_AF-A0A0G0Z815-F1
#
_entry.id   AF-A0A0G0Z815-F1
#
_cell.length_a   1.000
_cell.length_b   1.000
_cell.length_c   1.000
_cell.angle_alpha   90.00
_cell.angle_beta   90.00
_cell.angle_gamma   90.00
#
_symmetry.space_group_name_H-M   'P 1'
#
loop_
_entity.id
_entity.type
_entity.pdbx_description
1 polymer ?
#
loop_
_entity_poly.entity_id
_entity_poly.type
_entity_poly.pdbx_seq_one_letter_code
_entity_poly.pdbx_strand_id
1 'polypeptide(L)'
;MENYNRLAEEKNPTERERLEKLFVNDLKNRITETSKYIQPEQGTMEFAFMFIPHEAIYYDLIVNKIGALTEETENLIQRAASRYHVIIVSPTSFLAYLQTVLQGLRALQIEESAKEIRKRVEELGKHLGAYDKFMSSLGNALTTSVNQYNNAHKEFKKIDKDVLR
;
A
#
# COMPACT_ATOMS: atom_id res chain seq x y z
N MET A 1 3.31 -33.72 6.84
CA MET A 1 1.97 -34.13 6.37
C MET A 1 1.72 -35.61 6.64
N GLU A 2 2.65 -36.50 6.29
CA GLU A 2 2.53 -37.94 6.59
C GLU A 2 2.29 -38.24 8.10
N ASN A 3 3.01 -37.56 8.99
CA ASN A 3 2.80 -37.68 10.45
C ASN A 3 1.41 -37.23 10.91
N TYR A 4 0.79 -36.24 10.25
CA TYR A 4 -0.58 -35.80 10.59
C TYR A 4 -1.61 -36.81 10.11
N ASN A 5 -1.46 -37.36 8.90
CA ASN A 5 -2.38 -38.38 8.40
C ASN A 5 -2.38 -39.62 9.31
N ARG A 6 -1.18 -40.03 9.76
CA ARG A 6 -1.03 -41.10 10.76
C ARG A 6 -1.67 -40.75 12.09
N LEU A 7 -1.52 -39.50 12.57
CA LEU A 7 -2.15 -39.01 13.79
C LEU A 7 -3.69 -39.02 13.71
N ALA A 8 -4.24 -38.65 12.56
CA ALA A 8 -5.68 -38.55 12.35
C ALA A 8 -6.39 -39.93 12.35
N GLU A 9 -5.68 -40.98 11.93
CA GLU A 9 -6.19 -42.35 11.85
C GLU A 9 -5.87 -43.20 13.09
N GLU A 10 -4.94 -42.74 13.94
CA GLU A 10 -4.48 -43.48 15.13
C GLU A 10 -5.53 -43.49 16.25
N LYS A 11 -5.84 -44.70 16.74
CA LYS A 11 -6.83 -44.94 17.80
C LYS A 11 -6.16 -45.20 19.15
N ASN A 12 -4.88 -45.56 19.15
CA ASN A 12 -4.11 -45.78 20.37
C ASN A 12 -3.71 -44.41 20.99
N PRO A 13 -4.16 -44.11 22.23
CA PRO A 13 -3.87 -42.82 22.88
C PRO A 13 -2.38 -42.52 23.03
N THR A 14 -1.56 -43.53 23.33
CA THR A 14 -0.11 -43.35 23.56
C THR A 14 0.63 -43.06 22.27
N GLU A 15 0.27 -43.74 21.18
CA GLU A 15 0.90 -43.51 19.88
C GLU A 15 0.45 -42.18 19.26
N ARG A 16 -0.80 -41.79 19.52
CA ARG A 16 -1.33 -40.48 19.14
C ARG A 16 -0.52 -39.34 19.77
N GLU A 17 -0.25 -39.40 21.08
CA GLU A 17 0.57 -38.39 21.78
C GLU A 17 2.01 -38.31 21.20
N ARG A 18 2.59 -39.46 20.85
CA ARG A 18 3.93 -39.52 20.23
C ARG A 18 3.95 -38.85 18.86
N LEU A 19 2.99 -39.17 17.99
CA LEU A 19 2.87 -38.62 16.64
C LEU A 19 2.60 -37.11 16.65
N GLU A 20 1.84 -36.65 17.64
CA GLU A 20 1.56 -35.25 17.89
C GLU A 20 2.82 -34.46 18.25
N LYS A 21 3.65 -34.96 19.19
CA LYS A 21 4.93 -34.31 19.53
C LYS A 21 5.86 -34.23 18.31
N LEU A 22 5.91 -35.30 17.51
CA LEU A 22 6.69 -35.30 16.26
C LEU A 22 6.18 -34.25 15.28
N PHE A 23 4.86 -34.16 15.10
CA PHE A 23 4.24 -33.19 14.20
C PHE A 23 4.52 -31.74 14.63
N VAL A 24 4.39 -31.42 15.92
CA VAL A 24 4.72 -30.09 16.45
C VAL A 24 6.20 -29.75 16.22
N ASN A 25 7.10 -30.71 16.41
CA ASN A 25 8.52 -30.51 16.15
C ASN A 25 8.81 -30.27 14.66
N ASP A 26 8.16 -31.01 13.76
CA ASP A 26 8.25 -30.79 12.32
C ASP A 26 7.82 -29.36 11.96
N LEU A 27 6.73 -28.85 12.54
CA LEU A 27 6.30 -27.47 12.32
C LEU A 27 7.31 -26.44 12.83
N LYS A 28 7.87 -26.63 14.03
CA LYS A 28 8.93 -25.75 14.58
C LYS A 28 10.13 -25.67 13.64
N ASN A 29 10.55 -26.81 13.07
CA ASN A 29 11.63 -26.89 12.11
C ASN A 29 11.28 -26.16 10.81
N ARG A 30 10.06 -26.36 10.27
CA ARG A 30 9.59 -25.66 9.07
C ARG A 30 9.46 -24.16 9.24
N ILE A 31 9.03 -23.68 10.41
CA ILE A 31 9.01 -22.24 10.72
C ILE A 31 10.44 -21.66 10.67
N THR A 32 11.38 -22.34 11.32
CA THR A 32 12.79 -21.92 11.37
C THR A 32 13.46 -21.97 9.99
N GLU A 33 13.10 -22.95 9.16
CA GLU A 33 13.54 -23.01 7.77
C GLU A 33 12.95 -21.87 6.95
N THR A 34 11.64 -21.62 7.09
CA THR A 34 10.94 -20.55 6.37
C THR A 34 11.51 -19.17 6.70
N SER A 35 11.88 -18.92 7.96
CA SER A 35 12.46 -17.63 8.36
C SER A 35 13.80 -17.33 7.69
N LYS A 36 14.52 -18.34 7.17
CA LYS A 36 15.79 -18.12 6.45
C LYS A 36 15.62 -17.40 5.12
N TYR A 37 14.40 -17.43 4.56
CA TYR A 37 14.07 -16.74 3.31
C TYR A 37 13.67 -15.27 3.52
N ILE A 38 13.60 -14.80 4.78
CA ILE A 38 13.35 -13.42 5.12
C ILE A 38 14.69 -12.68 5.13
N GLN A 39 15.03 -12.08 3.99
CA GLN A 39 16.29 -11.38 3.74
C GLN A 39 16.02 -9.97 3.16
N PRO A 40 15.60 -8.99 3.99
CA PRO A 40 15.27 -7.64 3.54
C PRO A 40 16.43 -6.95 2.80
N GLU A 41 17.67 -7.24 3.20
CA GLU A 41 18.89 -6.74 2.53
C GLU A 41 19.03 -7.24 1.07
N GLN A 42 18.37 -8.34 0.73
CA GLN A 42 18.32 -8.90 -0.62
C GLN A 42 17.00 -8.57 -1.35
N GLY A 43 16.19 -7.66 -0.80
CA GLY A 43 14.96 -7.18 -1.41
C GLY A 43 13.72 -8.06 -1.16
N THR A 44 13.76 -8.97 -0.18
CA THR A 44 12.54 -9.67 0.25
C THR A 44 11.71 -8.81 1.21
N MET A 45 10.48 -9.23 1.50
CA MET A 45 9.68 -8.66 2.58
C MET A 45 10.30 -8.96 3.96
N GLU A 46 9.89 -8.22 4.99
CA GLU A 46 10.27 -8.42 6.40
C GLU A 46 9.55 -9.61 7.07
N PHE A 47 8.70 -10.30 6.32
CA PHE A 47 7.96 -11.47 6.79
C PHE A 47 7.84 -12.51 5.66
N ALA A 48 7.52 -13.75 6.02
CA ALA A 48 7.22 -14.82 5.08
C ALA A 48 5.90 -15.52 5.44
N PHE A 49 5.20 -16.02 4.42
CA PHE A 49 4.05 -16.89 4.63
C PHE A 49 4.50 -18.36 4.65
N MET A 50 4.11 -19.09 5.70
CA MET A 50 4.20 -20.55 5.73
C MET A 50 2.84 -21.15 5.43
N PHE A 51 2.69 -21.73 4.25
CA PHE A 51 1.43 -22.29 3.78
C PHE A 51 1.20 -23.73 4.27
N ILE A 52 0.06 -23.96 4.93
CA ILE A 52 -0.42 -25.28 5.32
C ILE A 52 -1.59 -25.66 4.41
N PRO A 53 -1.42 -26.64 3.49
CA PRO A 53 -2.40 -26.91 2.44
C PRO A 53 -3.72 -27.52 2.93
N HIS A 54 -3.75 -28.09 4.14
CA HIS A 54 -4.95 -28.71 4.69
C HIS A 54 -5.56 -27.81 5.77
N GLU A 55 -6.75 -27.30 5.50
CA GLU A 55 -7.46 -26.39 6.41
C GLU A 55 -7.72 -27.02 7.79
N ALA A 56 -8.03 -28.32 7.85
CA ALA A 56 -8.24 -29.04 9.11
C ALA A 56 -7.00 -29.01 10.02
N ILE A 57 -5.79 -29.17 9.45
CA ILE A 57 -4.53 -29.08 10.19
C ILE A 57 -4.35 -27.68 10.77
N TYR A 58 -4.62 -26.66 9.95
CA TYR A 58 -4.53 -25.26 10.38
C TYR A 58 -5.52 -24.96 11.51
N TYR A 59 -6.77 -25.43 11.41
CA TYR A 59 -7.75 -25.32 12.48
C TYR A 59 -7.30 -26.04 13.75
N ASP A 60 -6.77 -27.26 13.64
CA ASP A 60 -6.29 -28.02 14.79
C ASP A 60 -5.13 -27.31 15.51
N LEU A 61 -4.29 -26.59 14.77
CA LEU A 61 -3.21 -25.75 15.30
C LEU A 61 -3.71 -24.47 15.98
N ILE A 62 -4.79 -23.86 15.49
CA ILE A 62 -5.40 -22.66 16.09
C ILE A 62 -6.24 -23.00 17.33
N VAL A 63 -6.99 -24.09 17.25
CA VAL A 63 -8.04 -24.45 18.23
C VAL A 63 -7.49 -25.36 19.33
N ASN A 64 -6.17 -25.64 19.36
CA ASN A 64 -5.51 -26.44 20.40
C ASN A 64 -6.09 -27.86 20.58
N LYS A 65 -6.59 -28.50 19.50
CA LYS A 65 -6.95 -29.94 19.56
C LYS A 65 -5.72 -30.85 19.49
N ILE A 66 -4.61 -30.31 19.00
CA ILE A 66 -3.27 -30.86 19.12
C ILE A 66 -2.65 -30.15 20.33
N GLY A 67 -2.78 -30.75 21.51
CA GLY A 67 -2.23 -30.24 22.76
C GLY A 67 -3.33 -29.96 23.76
N ALA A 68 -4.00 -31.00 24.24
CA ALA A 68 -4.76 -30.88 25.46
C ALA A 68 -3.82 -30.41 26.58
N LEU A 69 -3.94 -29.13 26.97
CA LEU A 69 -3.40 -28.54 28.20
C LEU A 69 -1.87 -28.31 28.29
N THR A 70 -1.23 -27.73 27.28
CA THR A 70 0.09 -27.09 27.51
C THR A 70 0.18 -25.70 26.89
N GLU A 71 0.74 -24.75 27.63
CA GLU A 71 1.02 -23.36 27.21
C GLU A 71 1.91 -23.25 25.95
N GLU A 72 2.40 -24.37 25.40
CA GLU A 72 3.36 -24.39 24.29
C GLU A 72 2.75 -24.22 22.89
N THR A 73 1.48 -24.57 22.68
CA THR A 73 0.87 -24.55 21.32
C THR A 73 0.34 -23.18 20.92
N GLU A 74 -0.34 -22.49 21.85
CA GLU A 74 -0.69 -21.06 21.70
C GLU A 74 0.57 -20.22 21.43
N ASN A 75 1.68 -20.65 22.03
CA ASN A 75 3.01 -20.10 21.82
C ASN A 75 3.55 -20.32 20.40
N LEU A 76 3.15 -21.35 19.65
CA LEU A 76 3.78 -21.67 18.37
C LEU A 76 3.42 -20.68 17.27
N ILE A 77 2.12 -20.42 17.05
CA ILE A 77 1.66 -19.45 16.05
C ILE A 77 2.17 -18.06 16.42
N GLN A 78 2.03 -17.69 17.70
CA GLN A 78 2.50 -16.40 18.19
C GLN A 78 4.03 -16.26 18.08
N ARG A 79 4.82 -17.30 18.35
CA ARG A 79 6.28 -17.29 18.16
C ARG A 79 6.66 -17.25 16.70
N ALA A 80 5.97 -17.98 15.83
CA ALA A 80 6.22 -17.96 14.40
C ALA A 80 6.13 -16.50 13.91
N ALA A 81 5.07 -15.80 14.27
CA ALA A 81 4.87 -14.41 13.89
C ALA A 81 5.85 -13.46 14.60
N SER A 82 5.94 -13.49 15.94
CA SER A 82 6.68 -12.47 16.70
C SER A 82 8.20 -12.65 16.68
N ARG A 83 8.69 -13.89 16.69
CA ARG A 83 10.13 -14.20 16.77
C ARG A 83 10.73 -14.49 15.41
N TYR A 84 10.00 -15.21 14.55
CA TYR A 84 10.51 -15.67 13.27
C TYR A 84 9.97 -14.87 12.09
N HIS A 85 9.04 -13.93 12.31
CA HIS A 85 8.37 -13.16 11.25
C HIS A 85 7.71 -14.06 10.19
N VAL A 86 7.30 -15.26 10.59
CA VAL A 86 6.61 -16.24 9.75
C VAL A 86 5.13 -16.24 10.09
N ILE A 87 4.31 -15.88 9.12
CA ILE A 87 2.85 -15.88 9.23
C ILE A 87 2.34 -17.21 8.69
N ILE A 88 1.74 -18.03 9.55
CA ILE A 88 1.18 -19.32 9.17
C ILE A 88 -0.19 -19.09 8.53
N VAL A 89 -0.39 -19.63 7.34
CA VAL A 89 -1.61 -19.44 6.55
C VAL A 89 -2.15 -20.76 6.01
N SER A 90 -3.45 -20.83 5.83
CA SER A 90 -4.20 -21.90 5.16
C SER A 90 -4.67 -21.41 3.78
N PRO A 91 -5.27 -22.26 2.92
CA PRO A 91 -5.90 -21.80 1.68
C PRO A 91 -6.85 -20.62 1.90
N THR A 92 -7.66 -20.67 2.95
CA THR A 92 -8.66 -19.65 3.24
C THR A 92 -8.02 -18.36 3.78
N SER A 93 -7.14 -18.47 4.77
CA SER A 93 -6.51 -17.28 5.36
C SER A 93 -5.49 -16.64 4.42
N PHE A 94 -4.81 -17.41 3.59
CA PHE A 94 -3.87 -16.89 2.60
C PHE A 94 -4.57 -15.98 1.58
N LEU A 95 -5.77 -16.35 1.12
CA LEU A 95 -6.57 -15.51 0.23
C LEU A 95 -6.90 -14.15 0.89
N ALA A 96 -7.31 -14.17 2.16
CA ALA A 96 -7.62 -12.95 2.89
C ALA A 96 -6.39 -12.03 3.05
N TYR A 97 -5.24 -12.61 3.43
CA TYR A 97 -3.99 -11.85 3.53
C TYR A 97 -3.55 -11.26 2.18
N LEU A 98 -3.63 -12.03 1.09
CA LEU A 98 -3.32 -11.53 -0.24
C LEU A 98 -4.25 -10.38 -0.66
N GLN A 99 -5.53 -10.45 -0.32
CA GLN A 99 -6.47 -9.35 -0.57
C GLN A 99 -6.05 -8.08 0.17
N THR A 100 -5.66 -8.19 1.44
CA THR A 100 -5.14 -7.05 2.21
C THR A 100 -3.86 -6.49 1.61
N VAL A 101 -2.91 -7.35 1.21
CA VAL A 101 -1.67 -6.92 0.53
C VAL A 101 -1.98 -6.20 -0.77
N LEU A 102 -2.85 -6.75 -1.61
CA LEU A 102 -3.28 -6.11 -2.87
C LEU A 102 -3.95 -4.76 -2.63
N GLN A 103 -4.75 -4.63 -1.58
CA GLN A 103 -5.37 -3.36 -1.20
C GLN A 103 -4.31 -2.33 -0.75
N GLY A 104 -3.32 -2.75 0.04
CA GLY A 104 -2.20 -1.91 0.44
C GLY A 104 -1.38 -1.42 -0.76
N LEU A 105 -1.05 -2.31 -1.68
CA LEU A 105 -0.33 -1.96 -2.92
C LEU A 105 -1.11 -0.97 -3.80
N ARG A 106 -2.43 -1.17 -3.94
CA ARG A 106 -3.29 -0.20 -4.66
C ARG A 106 -3.30 1.16 -3.98
N ALA A 107 -3.34 1.21 -2.66
CA ALA A 107 -3.29 2.47 -1.91
C ALA A 107 -1.97 3.22 -2.15
N LEU A 108 -0.83 2.51 -2.17
CA LEU A 108 0.48 3.09 -2.49
C LEU A 108 0.52 3.67 -3.91
N GLN A 109 -0.02 2.95 -4.90
CA GLN A 109 -0.10 3.43 -6.28
C GLN A 109 -0.97 4.70 -6.40
N ILE A 110 -2.08 4.75 -5.65
CA ILE A 110 -2.94 5.94 -5.59
C ILE A 110 -2.19 7.12 -4.97
N GLU A 111 -1.41 6.89 -3.90
CA GLU A 111 -0.60 7.92 -3.25
C GLU A 111 0.44 8.52 -4.23
N GLU A 112 1.14 7.68 -4.98
CA GLU A 112 2.10 8.12 -6.01
C GLU A 112 1.42 8.95 -7.09
N SER A 113 0.27 8.48 -7.59
CA SER A 113 -0.52 9.21 -8.59
C SER A 113 -0.99 10.56 -8.05
N ALA A 114 -1.40 10.64 -6.78
CA ALA A 114 -1.81 11.89 -6.13
C ALA A 114 -0.65 12.88 -6.00
N LYS A 115 0.58 12.40 -5.71
CA LYS A 115 1.80 13.25 -5.71
C LYS A 115 2.06 13.83 -7.10
N GLU A 116 1.90 13.03 -8.16
CA GLU A 116 2.04 13.51 -9.53
C GLU A 116 0.98 14.56 -9.88
N ILE A 117 -0.29 14.29 -9.58
CA ILE A 117 -1.39 15.25 -9.79
C ILE A 117 -1.09 16.58 -9.12
N ARG A 118 -0.66 16.57 -7.84
CA ARG A 118 -0.30 17.79 -7.11
C ARG A 118 0.78 18.58 -7.84
N LYS A 119 1.85 17.92 -8.29
CA LYS A 119 2.93 18.55 -9.06
C LYS A 119 2.42 19.20 -10.34
N ARG A 120 1.54 18.51 -11.09
CA ARG A 120 0.94 19.05 -12.33
C ARG A 120 0.05 20.26 -12.07
N VAL A 121 -0.72 20.24 -10.98
CA VAL A 121 -1.56 21.38 -10.58
C VAL A 121 -0.70 22.60 -10.22
N GLU A 122 0.41 22.40 -9.52
CA GLU A 122 1.37 23.48 -9.22
C GLU A 122 2.00 24.08 -10.49
N GLU A 123 2.41 23.23 -11.44
CA GLU A 123 2.93 23.66 -12.75
C GLU A 123 1.88 24.49 -13.52
N LEU A 124 0.63 24.01 -13.56
CA LEU A 124 -0.48 24.74 -14.18
C LEU A 124 -0.73 26.10 -13.51
N GLY A 125 -0.71 26.16 -12.18
CA GLY A 125 -0.89 27.41 -11.44
C GLY A 125 0.17 28.46 -11.79
N LYS A 126 1.44 28.03 -11.95
CA LYS A 126 2.53 28.91 -12.43
C LYS A 126 2.26 29.43 -13.85
N HIS A 127 1.81 28.56 -14.74
CA HIS A 127 1.49 28.94 -16.13
C HIS A 127 0.34 29.95 -16.19
N LEU A 128 -0.74 29.72 -15.43
CA LEU A 128 -1.86 30.65 -15.35
C LEU A 128 -1.45 32.00 -14.76
N GLY A 129 -0.64 32.00 -13.70
CA GLY A 129 -0.12 33.25 -13.12
C GLY A 129 0.79 34.03 -14.08
N ALA A 130 1.56 33.35 -14.92
CA ALA A 130 2.34 34.01 -15.96
C ALA A 130 1.42 34.65 -17.03
N TYR A 131 0.39 33.92 -17.45
CA TYR A 131 -0.58 34.41 -18.44
C TYR A 131 -1.37 35.62 -17.92
N ASP A 132 -1.80 35.59 -16.66
CA ASP A 132 -2.49 36.71 -16.00
C ASP A 132 -1.64 38.00 -15.97
N LYS A 133 -0.33 37.87 -15.69
CA LYS A 133 0.60 39.00 -15.77
C LYS A 133 0.69 39.58 -17.18
N PHE A 134 0.77 38.72 -18.20
CA PHE A 134 0.77 39.17 -19.60
C PHE A 134 -0.52 39.90 -19.96
N MET A 135 -1.68 39.34 -19.59
CA MET A 135 -2.98 39.96 -19.84
C MET A 135 -3.15 41.29 -19.11
N SER A 136 -2.70 41.38 -17.86
CA SER A 136 -2.70 42.63 -17.09
C SER A 136 -1.86 43.72 -17.77
N SER A 137 -0.65 43.37 -18.22
CA SER A 137 0.23 44.29 -18.96
C SER A 137 -0.41 44.75 -20.27
N LEU A 138 -1.02 43.83 -21.03
CA LEU A 138 -1.74 44.15 -22.25
C LEU A 138 -2.92 45.09 -22.00
N GLY A 139 -3.71 44.84 -20.95
CA GLY A 139 -4.82 45.70 -20.55
C GLY A 139 -4.37 47.14 -20.24
N ASN A 140 -3.24 47.30 -19.56
CA ASN A 140 -2.65 48.62 -19.29
C ASN A 140 -2.20 49.33 -20.58
N ALA A 141 -1.57 48.60 -21.52
CA ALA A 141 -1.16 49.15 -22.81
C ALA A 141 -2.38 49.60 -23.63
N LEU A 142 -3.42 48.77 -23.72
CA LEU A 142 -4.67 49.11 -24.40
C LEU A 142 -5.33 50.35 -23.80
N THR A 143 -5.39 50.43 -22.47
CA THR A 143 -5.92 51.61 -21.76
C THR A 143 -5.16 52.88 -22.14
N THR A 144 -3.84 52.79 -22.20
CA THR A 144 -2.97 53.90 -22.61
C THR A 144 -3.24 54.34 -24.05
N SER A 145 -3.31 53.39 -24.99
CA SER A 145 -3.61 53.67 -26.39
C SER A 145 -4.99 54.30 -26.58
N VAL A 146 -6.01 53.80 -25.89
CA VAL A 146 -7.38 54.35 -25.92
C VAL A 146 -7.40 55.78 -25.39
N ASN A 147 -6.66 56.06 -24.30
CA ASN A 147 -6.55 57.42 -23.76
C ASN A 147 -5.87 58.38 -24.75
N GLN A 148 -4.78 57.95 -25.40
CA GLN A 148 -4.13 58.75 -26.45
C GLN A 148 -5.07 59.04 -27.63
N TYR A 149 -5.80 58.03 -28.12
CA TYR A 149 -6.81 58.21 -29.16
C TYR A 149 -7.88 59.23 -28.75
N ASN A 150 -8.45 59.08 -27.54
CA ASN A 150 -9.49 59.98 -27.04
C ASN A 150 -8.99 61.43 -26.91
N ASN A 151 -7.75 61.62 -26.46
CA ASN A 151 -7.13 62.95 -26.36
C ASN A 151 -6.89 63.56 -27.74
N ALA A 152 -6.30 62.81 -28.67
CA ALA A 152 -6.08 63.27 -30.05
C ALA A 152 -7.40 63.66 -30.73
N HIS A 153 -8.46 62.87 -30.53
CA HIS A 153 -9.78 63.18 -31.07
C HIS A 153 -10.40 64.45 -30.45
N LYS A 154 -10.19 64.69 -29.15
CA LYS A 154 -10.61 65.95 -28.50
C LYS A 154 -9.86 67.16 -29.04
N GLU A 155 -8.55 67.06 -29.26
CA GLU A 155 -7.77 68.16 -29.84
C GLU A 155 -8.15 68.41 -31.30
N PHE A 156 -8.37 67.36 -32.10
CA PHE A 156 -8.83 67.48 -33.48
C PHE A 156 -10.12 68.29 -33.62
N LYS A 157 -11.08 68.12 -32.68
CA LYS A 157 -12.33 68.92 -32.67
C LYS A 157 -12.12 70.42 -32.45
N LYS A 158 -10.93 70.85 -32.02
CA LYS A 158 -10.60 72.26 -31.84
C LYS A 158 -10.06 72.91 -33.13
N ILE A 159 -9.76 72.14 -34.17
CA ILE A 159 -9.17 72.64 -35.42
C ILE A 159 -10.02 73.73 -36.06
N ASP A 160 -11.36 73.67 -35.98
CA ASP A 160 -12.22 74.73 -36.52
C ASP A 160 -11.95 76.12 -35.91
N LYS A 161 -11.43 76.19 -34.67
CA LYS A 161 -11.02 77.46 -34.05
C LYS A 161 -9.72 78.03 -34.62
N ASP A 162 -8.83 77.18 -35.12
CA ASP A 162 -7.54 77.59 -35.66
C ASP A 162 -7.65 77.98 -37.15
N VAL A 163 -8.69 77.51 -37.86
CA VAL A 163 -8.93 77.82 -39.28
C VAL A 163 -9.65 79.17 -39.49
N LEU A 164 -10.30 79.73 -38.46
CA LEU A 164 -11.08 80.98 -38.53
C LEU A 164 -10.32 82.24 -38.06
N ARG A 165 -8.98 82.17 -37.94
CA ARG A 165 -8.11 83.31 -37.59
C ARG A 165 -7.31 83.82 -38.79
#